data_AF-A0A176ZG36-F1
#
_entry.id   AF-A0A176ZG36-F1
#
_cell.length_a   1.000
_cell.length_b   1.000
_cell.length_c   1.000
_cell.angle_alpha   90.00
_cell.angle_beta   90.00
_cell.angle_gamma   90.00
#
_symmetry.space_group_name_H-M   'P 1'
#
loop_
_entity.id
_entity.type
_entity.pdbx_description
1 polymer ?
#
loop_
_entity_poly.entity_id
_entity_poly.type
_entity_poly.pdbx_seq_one_letter_code
_entity_poly.pdbx_strand_id
1 'polypeptide(L)'
;MNTITSQHLDLSCVVTTRAVRFSPAKNLTCGSRQRAGIAIRLVKSTFRQKLKCVVSEVPCGISIIFPEAAEVTDVCAIAEQRLQRLQQEPLTTKMVEEILSVTPAELRCWTKQGRIPPVGRAFFSQGRKQVGVFVYAPEVICQLANQSDQISEWRRSAGSGGDALPQKIVARAPIGR
;
A
#
# COMPACT_ATOMS: atom_id res chain seq x y z
N MET A 1 30.53 9.37 17.12
CA MET A 1 29.19 8.77 16.94
C MET A 1 28.65 9.29 15.63
N ASN A 2 28.68 8.49 14.55
CA ASN A 2 28.25 8.94 13.23
C ASN A 2 26.78 8.60 13.04
N THR A 3 25.92 9.63 13.11
CA THR A 3 24.48 9.50 12.89
C THR A 3 24.24 9.50 11.38
N ILE A 4 24.09 8.32 10.77
CA ILE A 4 23.62 8.22 9.39
C ILE A 4 22.10 8.42 9.42
N THR A 5 21.64 9.46 8.75
CA THR A 5 20.22 9.84 8.65
C THR A 5 19.54 8.94 7.62
N SER A 6 19.00 7.80 8.05
CA SER A 6 18.03 7.04 7.26
C SER A 6 16.63 7.51 7.65
N GLN A 7 15.77 7.73 6.64
CA GLN A 7 14.41 8.23 6.86
C GLN A 7 13.49 7.18 7.48
N HIS A 8 13.81 5.90 7.28
CA HIS A 8 12.98 4.78 7.72
C HIS A 8 13.68 3.81 8.67
N LEU A 9 15.01 3.83 8.78
CA LEU A 9 15.78 2.91 9.63
C LEU A 9 16.46 3.67 10.76
N ASP A 10 16.22 3.20 11.99
CA ASP A 10 16.89 3.71 13.17
C ASP A 10 18.12 2.85 13.46
N LEU A 11 19.30 3.46 13.28
CA LEU A 11 20.58 2.85 13.62
C LEU A 11 20.89 3.10 15.11
N SER A 12 21.06 2.04 15.88
CA SER A 12 21.47 2.13 17.30
C SER A 12 22.69 1.25 17.56
N CYS A 13 23.68 1.79 18.26
CA CYS A 13 24.91 1.08 18.61
C CYS A 13 24.96 0.87 20.11
N VAL A 14 24.97 -0.40 20.54
CA VAL A 14 25.30 -0.79 21.92
C VAL A 14 26.73 -1.35 21.90
N VAL A 15 27.52 -1.10 22.95
CA VAL A 15 28.99 -1.21 23.02
C VAL A 15 29.60 -2.53 22.48
N THR A 16 28.83 -3.61 22.34
CA THR A 16 29.26 -4.89 21.75
C THR A 16 28.38 -5.41 20.61
N THR A 17 27.24 -4.77 20.34
CA THR A 17 26.23 -5.25 19.38
C THR A 17 25.67 -4.08 18.57
N ARG A 18 25.84 -4.13 17.24
CA ARG A 18 25.20 -3.16 16.34
C ARG A 18 23.80 -3.65 15.99
N ALA A 19 22.82 -2.76 16.12
CA ALA A 19 21.42 -3.06 15.86
C ALA A 19 20.78 -2.02 14.93
N VAL A 20 20.05 -2.51 13.93
CA VAL A 20 19.15 -1.69 13.12
C VAL A 20 17.73 -2.00 13.53
N ARG A 21 16.95 -0.96 13.84
CA ARG A 21 15.52 -1.07 14.09
C ARG A 21 14.76 -0.51 12.90
N PHE A 22 13.67 -1.19 12.57
CA PHE A 22 12.76 -0.77 11.51
C PHE A 22 11.32 -0.90 11.99
N SER A 23 10.58 0.20 11.90
CA SER A 23 9.14 0.27 12.15
C SER A 23 8.47 0.96 10.95
N PRO A 24 7.56 0.31 10.22
CA PRO A 24 6.92 0.92 9.07
C PRO A 24 6.10 2.16 9.46
N ALA A 25 6.53 3.32 8.98
CA ALA A 25 5.83 4.56 9.24
C ALA A 25 4.53 4.69 8.43
N LYS A 26 3.59 5.52 8.89
CA LYS A 26 2.28 5.72 8.24
C LYS A 26 2.43 6.31 6.83
N ASN A 27 3.38 7.23 6.62
CA ASN A 27 3.69 7.83 5.31
C ASN A 27 4.25 6.85 4.28
N LEU A 28 4.93 5.78 4.74
CA LEU A 28 5.41 4.69 3.89
C LEU A 28 4.27 3.73 3.50
N THR A 29 3.31 3.54 4.39
CA THR A 29 2.31 2.46 4.28
C THR A 29 0.90 2.94 3.92
N CYS A 30 0.65 4.25 3.92
CA CYS A 30 -0.69 4.86 3.96
C CYS A 30 -1.58 4.30 5.11
N GLY A 31 -0.98 3.71 6.16
CA GLY A 31 -1.71 3.04 7.23
C GLY A 31 -2.19 1.61 6.91
N SER A 32 -1.87 1.04 5.75
CA SER A 32 -2.20 -0.36 5.43
C SER A 32 -1.32 -1.34 6.21
N ARG A 33 -1.94 -2.30 6.90
CA ARG A 33 -1.21 -3.41 7.55
C ARG A 33 -0.60 -4.35 6.52
N GLN A 34 -1.27 -4.55 5.38
CA GLN A 34 -0.70 -5.34 4.29
C GLN A 34 0.59 -4.72 3.77
N ARG A 35 0.61 -3.40 3.55
CA ARG A 35 1.79 -2.68 3.08
C ARG A 35 2.90 -2.64 4.14
N ALA A 36 2.55 -2.49 5.42
CA ALA A 36 3.50 -2.62 6.53
C ALA A 36 4.17 -4.00 6.55
N GLY A 37 3.40 -5.07 6.35
CA GLY A 37 3.93 -6.44 6.26
C GLY A 37 4.83 -6.68 5.03
N ILE A 38 4.56 -6.02 3.90
CA ILE A 38 5.46 -6.03 2.74
C ILE A 38 6.78 -5.31 3.08
N ALA A 39 6.70 -4.12 3.68
CA ALA A 39 7.88 -3.34 4.07
C ALA A 39 8.79 -4.12 5.04
N ILE A 40 8.22 -4.76 6.06
CA ILE A 40 8.97 -5.59 7.02
C ILE A 40 9.66 -6.75 6.29
N ARG A 41 8.95 -7.47 5.41
CA ARG A 41 9.54 -8.57 4.64
C ARG A 41 10.67 -8.09 3.73
N LEU A 42 10.51 -6.92 3.11
CA LEU A 42 11.50 -6.30 2.25
C LEU A 42 12.78 -5.95 3.02
N VAL A 43 12.68 -5.30 4.18
CA VAL A 43 13.85 -5.00 5.02
C VAL A 43 14.49 -6.29 5.51
N LYS A 44 13.70 -7.21 6.08
CA LYS A 44 14.18 -8.52 6.58
C LYS A 44 14.94 -9.31 5.50
N SER A 45 14.40 -9.40 4.29
CA SER A 45 15.03 -10.11 3.17
C SER A 45 16.31 -9.41 2.69
N THR A 46 16.32 -8.07 2.61
CA THR A 46 17.48 -7.29 2.20
C THR A 46 18.67 -7.52 3.13
N PHE A 47 18.44 -7.47 4.44
CA PHE A 47 19.49 -7.72 5.43
C PHE A 47 19.96 -9.17 5.41
N ARG A 48 19.05 -10.15 5.35
CA ARG A 48 19.43 -11.58 5.29
C ARG A 48 20.21 -11.96 4.03
N GLN A 49 20.01 -11.25 2.93
CA GLN A 49 20.74 -11.50 1.67
C GLN A 49 22.17 -10.98 1.69
N LYS A 50 22.47 -9.97 2.52
CA LYS A 50 23.75 -9.25 2.50
C LYS A 50 24.57 -9.45 3.76
N LEU A 51 23.94 -9.74 4.89
CA LEU A 51 24.59 -9.83 6.20
C LEU A 51 24.24 -11.14 6.91
N LYS A 52 25.21 -11.66 7.65
CA LYS A 52 24.94 -12.64 8.72
C LYS A 52 24.31 -11.87 9.89
N CYS A 53 22.99 -11.95 10.01
CA CYS A 53 22.24 -11.23 11.04
C CYS A 53 21.18 -12.09 11.70
N VAL A 54 20.86 -11.78 12.96
CA VAL A 54 19.69 -12.28 13.66
C VAL A 54 18.58 -11.24 13.54
N VAL A 55 17.39 -11.68 13.14
CA VAL A 55 16.21 -10.81 13.02
C VAL A 55 15.18 -11.24 14.04
N SER A 56 14.83 -10.33 14.95
CA SER A 56 13.80 -10.51 15.95
C SER A 56 12.62 -9.60 15.66
N GLU A 57 11.41 -10.10 15.89
CA GLU A 57 10.20 -9.27 15.82
C GLU A 57 10.09 -8.43 17.09
N VAL A 58 9.72 -7.16 16.92
CA VAL A 58 9.47 -6.23 18.01
C VAL A 58 8.08 -5.62 17.81
N PRO A 59 7.46 -5.02 18.86
CA PRO A 59 6.21 -4.32 18.68
C PRO A 59 6.30 -3.33 17.53
N CYS A 60 5.37 -3.47 16.57
CA CYS A 60 5.27 -2.62 15.38
C CYS A 60 6.44 -2.70 14.38
N GLY A 61 7.36 -3.67 14.47
CA GLY A 61 8.52 -3.70 13.57
C GLY A 61 9.46 -4.89 13.72
N ILE A 62 10.72 -4.67 13.34
CA ILE A 62 11.81 -5.66 13.48
C ILE A 62 13.08 -5.01 14.05
N SER A 63 13.85 -5.82 14.77
CA SER A 63 15.20 -5.50 15.22
C SER A 63 16.19 -6.47 14.56
N ILE A 64 17.24 -5.93 13.97
CA ILE A 64 18.24 -6.67 13.22
C ILE A 64 19.59 -6.50 13.91
N ILE A 65 20.15 -7.61 14.37
CA ILE A 65 21.42 -7.67 15.10
C ILE A 65 22.47 -8.31 14.20
N PHE A 66 23.66 -7.71 14.11
CA PHE A 66 24.75 -8.19 13.26
C PHE A 66 26.12 -8.00 13.94
N PRO A 67 27.15 -8.77 13.52
CA PRO A 67 28.49 -8.68 14.10
C PRO A 67 29.18 -7.35 13.76
N GLU A 68 30.10 -6.92 14.62
CA GLU A 68 30.72 -5.58 14.60
C GLU A 68 31.47 -5.23 13.30
N ALA A 69 32.09 -6.23 12.65
CA ALA A 69 32.87 -6.04 11.42
C ALA A 69 32.02 -5.84 10.14
N ALA A 70 30.69 -5.85 10.24
CA ALA A 70 29.84 -5.73 9.07
C ALA A 70 29.64 -4.27 8.62
N GLU A 71 29.86 -4.01 7.33
CA GLU A 71 29.49 -2.75 6.68
C GLU A 71 27.97 -2.69 6.45
N VAL A 72 27.26 -2.14 7.44
CA VAL A 72 25.79 -2.05 7.43
C VAL A 72 25.26 -0.90 6.56
N THR A 73 26.09 0.11 6.30
CA THR A 73 25.69 1.36 5.63
C THR A 73 25.11 1.12 4.24
N ASP A 74 25.77 0.27 3.46
CA ASP A 74 25.35 -0.07 2.10
C ASP A 74 24.04 -0.86 2.11
N VAL A 75 23.87 -1.74 3.09
CA VAL A 75 22.66 -2.55 3.26
C VAL A 75 21.48 -1.67 3.68
N CYS A 76 21.71 -0.71 4.56
CA CYS A 76 20.74 0.32 4.91
C CYS A 76 20.34 1.16 3.68
N ALA A 77 21.30 1.59 2.87
CA ALA A 77 21.03 2.37 1.66
C ALA A 77 20.20 1.57 0.64
N ILE A 78 20.51 0.29 0.43
CA ILE A 78 19.73 -0.61 -0.44
C ILE A 78 18.31 -0.79 0.12
N ALA A 79 18.18 -1.01 1.43
CA ALA A 79 16.87 -1.15 2.07
C ALA A 79 16.03 0.13 1.92
N GLU A 80 16.63 1.30 2.15
CA GLU A 80 16.00 2.61 1.98
C GLU A 80 15.51 2.82 0.54
N GLN A 81 16.37 2.56 -0.46
CA GLN A 81 15.99 2.67 -1.86
C GLN A 81 14.82 1.74 -2.22
N ARG A 82 14.81 0.52 -1.67
CA ARG A 82 13.71 -0.43 -1.87
C ARG A 82 12.42 0.03 -1.18
N LEU A 83 12.51 0.64 0.00
CA LEU A 83 11.37 1.22 0.70
C LEU A 83 10.79 2.43 -0.04
N GLN A 84 11.63 3.30 -0.60
CA GLN A 84 11.20 4.41 -1.45
C GLN A 84 10.45 3.92 -2.70
N ARG A 85 10.95 2.85 -3.35
CA ARG A 85 10.21 2.22 -4.46
C ARG A 85 8.88 1.66 -3.99
N LEU A 86 8.89 0.94 -2.87
CA LEU A 86 7.67 0.40 -2.27
C LEU A 86 6.65 1.50 -1.97
N GLN A 87 7.07 2.70 -1.57
CA GLN A 87 6.17 3.84 -1.32
C GLN A 87 5.41 4.28 -2.59
N GLN A 88 6.07 4.18 -3.75
CA GLN A 88 5.51 4.58 -5.04
C GLN A 88 4.69 3.49 -5.72
N GLU A 89 4.76 2.24 -5.25
CA GLU A 89 4.01 1.14 -5.83
C GLU A 89 2.49 1.36 -5.78
N PRO A 90 1.75 1.01 -6.86
CA PRO A 90 0.30 1.08 -6.86
C PRO A 90 -0.34 0.19 -5.79
N LEU A 91 -1.40 0.71 -5.16
CA LEU A 91 -2.17 0.01 -4.16
C LEU A 91 -3.20 -0.93 -4.79
N THR A 92 -3.32 -2.14 -4.26
CA THR A 92 -4.37 -3.08 -4.66
C THR A 92 -5.73 -2.69 -4.09
N THR A 93 -6.82 -3.16 -4.69
CA THR A 93 -8.19 -2.98 -4.17
C THR A 93 -8.30 -3.31 -2.68
N LYS A 94 -7.67 -4.40 -2.21
CA LYS A 94 -7.71 -4.80 -0.80
C LYS A 94 -6.99 -3.84 0.13
N MET A 95 -5.89 -3.26 -0.31
CA MET A 95 -5.21 -2.22 0.46
C MET A 95 -6.05 -0.95 0.51
N VAL A 96 -6.73 -0.57 -0.58
CA VAL A 96 -7.61 0.61 -0.60
C VAL A 96 -8.83 0.42 0.30
N GLU A 97 -9.48 -0.75 0.26
CA GLU A 97 -10.56 -1.11 1.19
C GLU A 97 -10.12 -0.94 2.66
N GLU A 98 -8.92 -1.43 2.99
CA GLU A 98 -8.34 -1.29 4.33
C GLU A 98 -8.06 0.17 4.70
N ILE A 99 -7.34 0.91 3.84
CA ILE A 99 -6.86 2.27 4.12
C ILE A 99 -8.03 3.23 4.30
N LEU A 100 -9.02 3.17 3.42
CA LEU A 100 -10.18 4.07 3.44
C LEU A 100 -11.29 3.57 4.37
N SER A 101 -11.15 2.36 4.93
CA SER A 101 -12.21 1.69 5.70
C SER A 101 -13.53 1.63 4.92
N VAL A 102 -13.47 1.15 3.67
CA VAL A 102 -14.60 1.06 2.75
C VAL A 102 -14.86 -0.39 2.37
N THR A 103 -16.10 -0.69 2.03
CA THR A 103 -16.50 -2.01 1.54
C THR A 103 -16.11 -2.19 0.05
N PRO A 104 -15.99 -3.45 -0.43
CA PRO A 104 -15.79 -3.72 -1.85
C PRO A 104 -16.92 -3.17 -2.75
N ALA A 105 -18.13 -3.00 -2.21
CA ALA A 105 -19.27 -2.44 -2.95
C ALA A 105 -19.13 -0.93 -3.10
N GLU A 106 -18.79 -0.22 -2.01
CA GLU A 106 -18.51 1.22 -2.02
C GLU A 106 -17.37 1.54 -2.97
N LEU A 107 -16.23 0.84 -2.84
CA LEU A 107 -15.07 1.08 -3.69
C LEU A 107 -15.42 0.88 -5.18
N ARG A 108 -16.12 -0.19 -5.55
CA ARG A 108 -16.56 -0.40 -6.94
C ARG A 108 -17.48 0.73 -7.44
N CYS A 109 -18.42 1.16 -6.61
CA CYS A 109 -19.35 2.23 -6.96
C CYS A 109 -18.61 3.56 -7.17
N TRP A 110 -17.74 3.94 -6.24
CA TRP A 110 -16.98 5.18 -6.29
C TRP A 110 -15.93 5.19 -7.40
N THR A 111 -15.31 4.04 -7.69
CA THR A 111 -14.45 3.88 -8.88
C THR A 111 -15.25 4.09 -10.17
N LYS A 112 -16.47 3.53 -10.29
CA LYS A 112 -17.35 3.74 -11.46
C LYS A 112 -17.80 5.20 -11.59
N GLN A 113 -18.01 5.89 -10.47
CA GLN A 113 -18.40 7.29 -10.41
C GLN A 113 -17.20 8.25 -10.62
N GLY A 114 -15.98 7.74 -10.79
CA GLY A 114 -14.77 8.55 -10.97
C GLY A 114 -14.26 9.23 -9.70
N ARG A 115 -14.87 8.95 -8.53
CA ARG A 115 -14.47 9.51 -7.23
C ARG A 115 -13.12 8.96 -6.75
N ILE A 116 -12.84 7.70 -7.07
CA ILE A 116 -11.55 7.05 -6.80
C ILE A 116 -10.99 6.54 -8.14
N PRO A 117 -10.16 7.32 -8.85
CA PRO A 117 -9.67 6.95 -10.16
C PRO A 117 -8.63 5.82 -10.06
N PRO A 118 -8.80 4.70 -10.80
CA PRO A 118 -7.76 3.68 -10.91
C PRO A 118 -6.66 4.19 -11.85
N VAL A 119 -5.40 3.86 -11.55
CA VAL A 119 -4.25 4.21 -12.41
C VAL A 119 -3.85 3.11 -13.37
N GLY A 120 -4.42 1.91 -13.20
CA GLY A 120 -4.13 0.79 -14.09
C GLY A 120 -4.78 -0.50 -13.62
N ARG A 121 -4.29 -1.61 -14.18
CA ARG A 121 -4.67 -2.96 -13.77
C ARG A 121 -3.42 -3.79 -13.49
N ALA A 122 -3.42 -4.49 -12.36
CA ALA A 122 -2.49 -5.58 -12.09
C ALA A 122 -3.13 -6.89 -12.58
N PHE A 123 -2.33 -7.74 -13.22
CA PHE A 123 -2.80 -9.03 -13.74
C PHE A 123 -2.25 -10.16 -12.87
N PHE A 124 -3.14 -11.05 -12.46
CA PHE A 124 -2.79 -12.27 -11.74
C PHE A 124 -3.15 -13.48 -12.57
N SER A 125 -2.23 -14.44 -12.66
CA SER A 125 -2.49 -15.72 -13.31
C SER A 125 -3.22 -16.66 -12.34
N GLN A 126 -4.40 -17.12 -12.72
CA GLN A 126 -5.13 -18.20 -12.06
C GLN A 126 -5.19 -19.38 -13.04
N GLY A 127 -4.15 -20.22 -13.02
CA GLY A 127 -3.96 -21.28 -14.01
C GLY A 127 -3.78 -20.70 -15.41
N ARG A 128 -4.66 -21.09 -16.35
CA ARG A 128 -4.68 -20.56 -17.74
C ARG A 128 -5.40 -19.21 -17.89
N LYS A 129 -6.06 -18.71 -16.85
CA LYS A 129 -6.83 -17.46 -16.91
C LYS A 129 -6.03 -16.31 -16.30
N GLN A 130 -6.04 -15.15 -16.93
CA GLN A 130 -5.52 -13.91 -16.33
C GLN A 130 -6.69 -13.09 -15.79
N VAL A 131 -6.59 -12.68 -14.52
CA VAL A 131 -7.57 -11.82 -13.86
C VAL A 131 -6.93 -10.45 -13.65
N GLY A 132 -7.49 -9.43 -14.29
CA GLY A 132 -7.08 -8.04 -14.11
C GLY A 132 -7.82 -7.41 -12.92
N VAL A 133 -7.06 -6.81 -11.99
CA VAL A 133 -7.58 -6.10 -10.82
C VAL A 133 -7.12 -4.64 -10.90
N PHE A 134 -8.02 -3.70 -10.61
CA PHE A 134 -7.65 -2.29 -10.57
C PHE A 134 -6.59 -2.02 -9.50
N VAL A 135 -5.67 -1.11 -9.83
CA VAL A 135 -4.70 -0.55 -8.89
C VAL A 135 -4.83 0.96 -8.82
N TYR A 136 -4.44 1.53 -7.69
CA TYR A 136 -4.69 2.92 -7.34
C TYR A 136 -3.39 3.62 -6.95
N ALA A 137 -3.27 4.92 -7.29
CA ALA A 137 -2.10 5.69 -6.91
C ALA A 137 -2.00 5.81 -5.39
N PRO A 138 -0.82 5.53 -4.78
CA PRO A 138 -0.66 5.61 -3.35
C PRO A 138 -0.90 7.02 -2.82
N GLU A 139 -0.45 8.05 -3.54
CA GLU A 139 -0.62 9.47 -3.19
C GLU A 139 -2.08 9.87 -3.05
N VAL A 140 -2.91 9.54 -4.05
CA VAL A 140 -4.35 9.85 -4.07
C VAL A 140 -5.08 9.16 -2.93
N ILE A 141 -4.79 7.88 -2.69
CA ILE A 141 -5.43 7.11 -1.61
C ILE A 141 -4.98 7.61 -0.23
N CYS A 142 -3.70 7.91 -0.05
CA CYS A 142 -3.17 8.51 1.17
C CYS A 142 -3.84 9.87 1.45
N GLN A 143 -4.04 10.70 0.42
CA GLN A 143 -4.73 11.99 0.55
C GLN A 143 -6.19 11.80 0.96
N LEU A 144 -6.92 10.92 0.28
CA LEU A 144 -8.31 10.59 0.63
C LEU A 144 -8.44 10.02 2.05
N ALA A 145 -7.47 9.23 2.50
CA ALA A 145 -7.44 8.70 3.87
C ALA A 145 -7.33 9.81 4.94
N ASN A 146 -6.75 10.96 4.59
CA ASN A 146 -6.68 12.13 5.45
C ASN A 146 -7.95 13.02 5.34
N GLN A 147 -8.86 12.70 4.43
CA GLN A 147 -10.11 13.44 4.15
C GLN A 147 -11.33 12.58 4.52
N SER A 148 -11.41 12.11 5.77
CA SER A 148 -12.50 11.24 6.25
C SER A 148 -13.90 11.84 6.08
N ASP A 149 -14.01 13.17 6.10
CA ASP A 149 -15.28 13.87 5.90
C ASP A 149 -15.81 13.69 4.48
N GLN A 150 -14.92 13.70 3.48
CA GLN A 150 -15.29 13.49 2.08
C GLN A 150 -15.86 12.08 1.84
N ILE A 151 -15.27 11.06 2.48
CA ILE A 151 -15.79 9.69 2.44
C ILE A 151 -17.18 9.63 3.10
N SER A 152 -17.35 10.33 4.22
CA SER A 152 -18.63 10.41 4.93
C SER A 152 -19.72 11.10 4.10
N GLU A 153 -19.38 12.18 3.38
CA GLU A 153 -20.26 12.84 2.43
C GLU A 153 -20.66 11.92 1.27
N TRP A 154 -19.71 11.17 0.72
CA TRP A 154 -20.00 10.22 -0.35
C TRP A 154 -20.99 9.14 0.09
N ARG A 155 -20.89 8.65 1.32
CA ARG A 155 -21.87 7.72 1.92
C ARG A 155 -23.25 8.35 2.07
N ARG A 156 -23.33 9.60 2.56
CA ARG A 156 -24.60 10.33 2.68
C ARG A 156 -25.26 10.55 1.32
N SER A 157 -24.49 10.93 0.30
CA SER A 157 -24.99 11.12 -1.07
C SER A 157 -25.44 9.81 -1.73
N ALA A 158 -24.85 8.67 -1.36
CA ALA A 158 -25.25 7.36 -1.86
C ALA A 158 -26.57 6.88 -1.26
N GLY A 159 -26.90 7.28 -0.02
CA GLY A 159 -28.18 7.00 0.63
C GLY A 159 -29.34 7.88 0.17
N SER A 160 -29.07 8.94 -0.60
CA SER A 160 -30.08 9.91 -1.09
C SER A 160 -30.42 9.75 -2.58
N GLY A 161 -29.82 8.77 -3.27
CA GLY A 161 -30.11 8.41 -4.66
C GLY A 161 -30.85 7.07 -4.76
N GLY A 162 -32.13 7.07 -4.41
CA GLY A 162 -33.04 6.02 -4.87
C GLY A 162 -33.26 6.14 -6.38
N ASP A 163 -33.22 4.99 -7.06
CA ASP A 163 -33.65 4.74 -8.45
C ASP A 163 -33.07 5.60 -9.59
N ALA A 164 -32.24 4.96 -10.42
CA ALA A 164 -32.26 5.15 -11.87
C ALA A 164 -31.64 3.92 -12.55
N LEU A 165 -32.42 2.84 -12.63
CA LEU A 165 -32.25 1.84 -13.70
C LEU A 165 -32.33 2.57 -15.05
N PRO A 166 -31.41 2.33 -16.01
CA PRO A 166 -31.55 2.91 -17.33
C PRO A 166 -32.80 2.32 -17.99
N GLN A 167 -33.79 3.18 -18.25
CA GLN A 167 -34.93 2.83 -19.10
C GLN A 167 -34.40 2.36 -20.45
N LYS A 168 -34.71 1.11 -20.80
CA LYS A 168 -34.56 0.60 -22.16
C LYS A 168 -35.48 1.43 -23.06
N ILE A 169 -34.91 2.38 -23.80
CA ILE A 169 -35.55 2.93 -24.99
C ILE A 169 -35.46 1.84 -26.06
N VAL A 170 -36.47 0.99 -26.14
CA VAL A 170 -36.68 0.13 -27.32
C VAL A 170 -37.47 0.97 -28.32
N ALA A 171 -36.74 1.52 -29.30
CA ALA A 171 -37.33 2.23 -30.42
C ALA A 171 -38.27 1.28 -31.19
N ARG A 172 -39.50 1.73 -31.42
CA ARG A 172 -40.45 1.16 -32.37
C ARG A 172 -39.86 1.29 -33.78
N ALA A 173 -39.77 0.18 -34.51
CA ALA A 173 -39.53 0.18 -35.94
C ALA A 173 -40.81 0.64 -36.68
N PRO A 174 -40.71 1.50 -37.71
CA PRO A 174 -41.85 1.85 -38.56
C PRO A 174 -42.11 0.77 -39.63
N ILE A 175 -43.40 0.63 -39.94
CA ILE A 175 -44.01 -0.19 -40.98
C ILE A 175 -43.75 0.44 -42.37
N GLY A 176 -43.51 -0.39 -43.39
CA GLY A 176 -43.57 -0.06 -44.83
C GLY A 176 -42.24 -0.33 -45.55
N ARG A 177 -42.16 -1.16 -46.60
CA ARG A 177 -43.10 -1.46 -47.68
C ARG A 177 -43.16 -2.95 -47.99
#